data_AF-A0A010Z4J1-F1
#
_entry.id   AF-A0A010Z4J1-F1
#
_cell.length_a   1.000
_cell.length_b   1.000
_cell.length_c   1.000
_cell.angle_alpha   90.00
_cell.angle_beta   90.00
_cell.angle_gamma   90.00
#
_symmetry.space_group_name_H-M   'P 1'
#
loop_
_entity.id
_entity.type
_entity.pdbx_description
1 polymer ?
#
loop_
_entity_poly.entity_id
_entity_poly.type
_entity_poly.pdbx_seq_one_letter_code
_entity_poly.pdbx_strand_id
1 'polypeptide(L)'
;MAGTTHYVKIDKTKTLAEEPLTGHNRWHEDIPPILTVDPGDTVVLDVRDAWDSQFDKDTTNDDVGRATTDLVHPHTGPVYVRDAEPGDLLEVRIGPTRCDRWGYTVQVPGFGFLRETYQAPHITKWDIADNWATSEQIPGVRIPGAPFMGSIGVAPSTSLRETYLRREAELLARGGAVKGPEPRGAVPADPAIADEALRTIPPREIAGNIDVKQLTAGTTMLIPVATEGALFSVADAHFAQGDGEVCGTAIEVAATFTAELRLRKGEARRRGVQGLQFFRDALATGHGTTEPAWSTPTRFYATTGLPIRADGTNESEDTSLAAANALHQMIAYLVDEWGYDEQQAYTICSVAVDLKISEMVDVPNFVVTAVLPLDIFI
;
A
#
# COMPACT_ATOMS: atom_id res chain seq x y z
N MET A 1 -4.03 -3.50 -32.24
CA MET A 1 -3.24 -4.75 -32.16
C MET A 1 -2.96 -4.97 -30.68
N ALA A 2 -3.02 -6.21 -30.19
CA ALA A 2 -2.63 -6.50 -28.81
C ALA A 2 -1.12 -6.23 -28.67
N GLY A 3 -0.70 -5.54 -27.61
CA GLY A 3 0.72 -5.29 -27.37
C GLY A 3 1.50 -6.56 -27.01
N THR A 4 2.81 -6.43 -26.95
CA THR A 4 3.73 -7.50 -26.55
C THR A 4 3.65 -7.69 -25.03
N THR A 5 3.88 -8.91 -24.55
CA THR A 5 4.02 -9.19 -23.10
C THR A 5 5.49 -9.30 -22.73
N HIS A 6 5.90 -8.55 -21.70
CA HIS A 6 7.27 -8.52 -21.17
C HIS A 6 7.29 -9.07 -19.74
N TYR A 7 8.34 -9.83 -19.41
CA TYR A 7 8.47 -10.50 -18.11
C TYR A 7 9.71 -9.99 -17.39
N VAL A 8 9.55 -9.58 -16.13
CA VAL A 8 10.65 -9.38 -15.18
C VAL A 8 10.53 -10.44 -14.11
N LYS A 9 11.52 -11.32 -14.06
CA LYS A 9 11.63 -12.41 -13.08
C LYS A 9 12.74 -12.07 -12.08
N ILE A 10 12.47 -12.33 -10.81
CA ILE A 10 13.42 -12.12 -9.70
C ILE A 10 13.47 -13.37 -8.83
N ASP A 11 14.54 -13.51 -8.05
CA ASP A 11 14.57 -14.47 -6.95
C ASP A 11 13.94 -13.79 -5.72
N LYS A 12 12.67 -14.12 -5.45
CA LYS A 12 11.90 -13.53 -4.34
C LYS A 12 12.46 -13.90 -2.95
N THR A 13 13.44 -14.81 -2.87
CA THR A 13 14.12 -15.18 -1.62
C THR A 13 15.37 -14.36 -1.34
N LYS A 14 15.80 -13.53 -2.30
CA LYS A 14 16.92 -12.61 -2.15
C LYS A 14 16.43 -11.20 -1.92
N THR A 15 17.19 -10.45 -1.14
CA THR A 15 16.98 -9.01 -0.94
C THR A 15 17.24 -8.24 -2.23
N LEU A 16 16.70 -7.02 -2.31
CA LEU A 16 16.96 -6.12 -3.43
C LEU A 16 18.46 -5.75 -3.53
N ALA A 17 19.17 -5.68 -2.40
CA ALA A 17 20.62 -5.43 -2.39
C ALA A 17 21.44 -6.57 -3.03
N GLU A 18 20.95 -7.81 -2.96
CA GLU A 18 21.56 -8.97 -3.62
C GLU A 18 21.25 -9.03 -5.12
N GLU A 19 20.16 -8.40 -5.57
CA GLU A 19 19.76 -8.30 -6.98
C GLU A 19 19.46 -6.84 -7.41
N PRO A 20 20.44 -5.92 -7.32
CA PRO A 20 20.21 -4.48 -7.40
C PRO A 20 19.83 -3.97 -8.79
N LEU A 21 19.92 -4.82 -9.82
CA LEU A 21 19.51 -4.51 -11.20
C LEU A 21 18.05 -4.90 -11.49
N THR A 22 17.32 -5.42 -10.50
CA THR A 22 15.93 -5.84 -10.64
C THR A 22 14.92 -4.78 -10.17
N GLY A 23 15.41 -3.70 -9.55
CA GLY A 23 14.54 -2.83 -8.77
C GLY A 23 15.22 -1.63 -8.13
N HIS A 24 14.45 -0.93 -7.30
CA HIS A 24 14.91 0.18 -6.46
C HIS A 24 14.05 0.28 -5.19
N ASN A 25 14.51 1.00 -4.17
CA ASN A 25 13.70 1.29 -2.98
C ASN A 25 13.66 2.79 -2.64
N ARG A 26 13.91 3.64 -3.63
CA ARG A 26 13.89 5.09 -3.53
C ARG A 26 13.30 5.69 -4.80
N TRP A 27 12.56 6.78 -4.69
CA TRP A 27 12.07 7.50 -5.87
C TRP A 27 13.07 8.57 -6.31
N HIS A 28 13.59 8.43 -7.53
CA HIS A 28 14.48 9.39 -8.17
C HIS A 28 14.37 9.27 -9.70
N GLU A 29 14.43 10.39 -10.41
CA GLU A 29 14.34 10.46 -11.87
C GLU A 29 15.50 9.77 -12.60
N ASP A 30 16.70 9.77 -12.01
CA ASP A 30 17.91 9.22 -12.64
C ASP A 30 18.10 7.71 -12.44
N ILE A 31 17.16 7.01 -11.77
CA ILE A 31 17.26 5.55 -11.64
C ILE A 31 17.07 4.93 -13.04
N PRO A 32 18.04 4.15 -13.54
CA PRO A 32 17.97 3.61 -14.89
C PRO A 32 16.84 2.59 -15.02
N PRO A 33 16.10 2.58 -16.14
CA PRO A 33 15.05 1.60 -16.34
C PRO A 33 15.63 0.20 -16.56
N ILE A 34 14.94 -0.82 -16.02
CA ILE A 34 15.32 -2.24 -16.17
C ILE A 34 14.69 -2.87 -17.43
N LEU A 35 13.68 -2.19 -17.99
CA LEU A 35 12.89 -2.65 -19.14
C LEU A 35 12.38 -1.43 -19.91
N THR A 36 12.28 -1.56 -21.24
CA THR A 36 11.60 -0.59 -22.10
C THR A 36 10.46 -1.27 -22.85
N VAL A 37 9.28 -0.65 -22.86
CA VAL A 37 8.07 -1.16 -23.51
C VAL A 37 7.41 -0.10 -24.39
N ASP A 38 6.59 -0.53 -25.35
CA ASP A 38 5.78 0.38 -26.15
C ASP A 38 4.39 0.58 -25.50
N PRO A 39 3.74 1.74 -25.67
CA PRO A 39 2.36 1.93 -25.19
C PRO A 39 1.39 0.87 -25.76
N GLY A 40 0.67 0.20 -24.87
CA GLY A 40 -0.22 -0.93 -25.17
C GLY A 40 0.38 -2.30 -24.82
N ASP A 41 1.67 -2.36 -24.49
CA ASP A 41 2.32 -3.58 -24.01
C ASP A 41 1.86 -3.96 -22.60
N THR A 42 1.98 -5.26 -22.30
CA THR A 42 1.73 -5.83 -20.98
C THR A 42 3.04 -6.12 -20.28
N VAL A 43 3.13 -5.77 -19.00
CA VAL A 43 4.24 -6.17 -18.11
C VAL A 43 3.76 -7.20 -17.11
N VAL A 44 4.60 -8.21 -16.87
CA VAL A 44 4.44 -9.23 -15.82
C VAL A 44 5.67 -9.17 -14.93
N LEU A 45 5.50 -8.68 -13.71
CA LEU A 45 6.58 -8.34 -12.79
C LEU A 45 6.48 -9.24 -11.55
N ASP A 46 7.52 -10.03 -11.27
CA ASP A 46 7.66 -10.64 -9.96
C ASP A 46 8.08 -9.57 -8.94
N VAL A 47 7.53 -9.62 -7.73
CA VAL A 47 7.65 -8.59 -6.69
C VAL A 47 7.99 -9.27 -5.36
N ARG A 48 8.95 -8.70 -4.61
CA ARG A 48 9.31 -9.12 -3.25
C ARG A 48 8.23 -8.67 -2.26
N ASP A 49 8.22 -9.24 -1.06
CA ASP A 49 7.42 -8.68 0.03
C ASP A 49 7.89 -7.25 0.39
N ALA A 50 7.02 -6.49 1.04
CA ALA A 50 7.24 -5.08 1.35
C ALA A 50 8.49 -4.81 2.21
N TRP A 51 8.91 -5.81 3.00
CA TRP A 51 10.02 -5.68 3.94
C TRP A 51 11.34 -6.21 3.40
N ASP A 52 11.41 -6.51 2.10
CA ASP A 52 12.59 -7.04 1.41
C ASP A 52 13.12 -8.33 2.08
N SER A 53 12.19 -9.23 2.42
CA SER A 53 12.46 -10.56 2.98
C SER A 53 13.12 -10.53 4.36
N GLN A 54 12.88 -9.49 5.15
CA GLN A 54 13.25 -9.43 6.57
C GLN A 54 12.47 -10.44 7.44
N PHE A 55 11.35 -10.98 6.94
CA PHE A 55 10.49 -11.89 7.68
C PHE A 55 10.24 -13.19 6.90
N ASP A 56 10.11 -14.27 7.65
CA ASP A 56 9.82 -15.63 7.18
C ASP A 56 8.87 -16.37 8.15
N LYS A 57 8.64 -17.66 7.92
CA LYS A 57 7.76 -18.49 8.75
C LYS A 57 8.27 -18.69 10.18
N ASP A 58 9.58 -18.59 10.40
CA ASP A 58 10.22 -18.83 11.70
C ASP A 58 10.40 -17.53 12.51
N THR A 59 10.16 -16.38 11.88
CA THR A 59 10.23 -15.04 12.49
C THR A 59 9.40 -14.94 13.77
N THR A 60 9.98 -14.29 14.77
CA THR A 60 9.39 -14.03 16.08
C THR A 60 8.98 -12.56 16.26
N ASN A 61 8.18 -12.26 17.27
CA ASN A 61 7.86 -10.87 17.64
C ASN A 61 9.14 -10.05 17.96
N ASP A 62 10.17 -10.68 18.54
CA ASP A 62 11.43 -10.01 18.83
C ASP A 62 12.21 -9.63 17.56
N ASP A 63 12.08 -10.42 16.49
CA ASP A 63 12.67 -10.10 15.18
C ASP A 63 11.98 -8.89 14.55
N VAL A 64 10.65 -8.79 14.67
CA VAL A 64 9.89 -7.59 14.25
C VAL A 64 10.40 -6.34 14.97
N GLY A 65 10.68 -6.44 16.27
CA GLY A 65 11.25 -5.33 17.05
C GLY A 65 12.67 -4.90 16.61
N ARG A 66 13.37 -5.73 15.83
CA ARG A 66 14.70 -5.44 15.28
C ARG A 66 14.69 -5.07 13.80
N ALA A 67 13.54 -5.18 13.13
CA ALA A 67 13.41 -4.89 11.72
C ALA A 67 13.68 -3.41 11.43
N THR A 68 14.15 -3.12 10.21
CA THR A 68 14.38 -1.76 9.76
C THR A 68 13.46 -1.39 8.61
N THR A 69 12.92 -0.18 8.68
CA THR A 69 12.21 0.42 7.56
C THR A 69 13.16 0.87 6.45
N ASP A 70 14.48 0.89 6.62
CA ASP A 70 15.41 1.51 5.63
C ASP A 70 15.41 0.80 4.27
N LEU A 71 15.08 -0.50 4.28
CA LEU A 71 15.05 -1.35 3.09
C LEU A 71 13.73 -1.24 2.32
N VAL A 72 12.66 -0.79 2.99
CA VAL A 72 11.31 -0.76 2.41
C VAL A 72 11.14 0.43 1.46
N HIS A 73 10.35 0.31 0.39
CA HIS A 73 9.79 -0.91 -0.23
C HIS A 73 10.63 -1.31 -1.45
N PRO A 74 10.97 -2.61 -1.65
CA PRO A 74 11.74 -3.08 -2.79
C PRO A 74 10.90 -3.13 -4.07
N HIS A 75 10.88 -2.04 -4.82
CA HIS A 75 10.15 -1.94 -6.08
C HIS A 75 10.82 -2.74 -7.19
N THR A 76 10.01 -3.44 -7.97
CA THR A 76 10.42 -3.98 -9.27
C THR A 76 10.13 -2.95 -10.35
N GLY A 77 11.16 -2.58 -11.10
CA GLY A 77 11.16 -1.45 -12.02
C GLY A 77 12.49 -0.67 -11.95
N PRO A 78 12.60 0.49 -12.62
CA PRO A 78 11.55 1.15 -13.39
C PRO A 78 11.37 0.57 -14.80
N VAL A 79 10.13 0.57 -15.28
CA VAL A 79 9.76 0.29 -16.67
C VAL A 79 9.67 1.62 -17.42
N TYR A 80 10.49 1.80 -18.44
CA TYR A 80 10.40 2.94 -19.35
C TYR A 80 9.34 2.67 -20.42
N VAL A 81 8.34 3.53 -20.52
CA VAL A 81 7.28 3.48 -21.53
C VAL A 81 7.61 4.46 -22.65
N ARG A 82 7.85 3.97 -23.87
CA ARG A 82 8.21 4.84 -25.00
C ARG A 82 7.16 5.93 -25.22
N ASP A 83 7.66 7.10 -25.61
CA ASP A 83 6.87 8.30 -25.91
C ASP A 83 6.09 8.88 -24.72
N ALA A 84 6.27 8.38 -23.49
CA ALA A 84 5.70 8.98 -22.30
C ALA A 84 6.46 10.27 -21.95
N GLU A 85 5.74 11.38 -21.82
CA GLU A 85 6.34 12.70 -21.57
C GLU A 85 5.60 13.44 -20.44
N PRO A 86 6.28 14.38 -19.76
CA PRO A 86 5.66 15.20 -18.73
C PRO A 86 4.37 15.90 -19.21
N GLY A 87 3.26 15.63 -18.53
CA GLY A 87 1.92 16.13 -18.88
C GLY A 87 1.00 15.12 -19.55
N ASP A 88 1.48 13.92 -19.85
CA ASP A 88 0.65 12.76 -20.20
C ASP A 88 0.02 12.12 -18.95
N LEU A 89 -0.97 11.25 -19.17
CA LEU A 89 -1.36 10.24 -18.18
C LEU A 89 -0.85 8.88 -18.61
N LEU A 90 -0.17 8.18 -17.70
CA LEU A 90 0.04 6.74 -17.82
C LEU A 90 -1.26 6.04 -17.37
N GLU A 91 -1.91 5.35 -18.31
CA GLU A 91 -3.05 4.50 -18.03
C GLU A 91 -2.55 3.08 -17.75
N VAL A 92 -2.70 2.64 -16.49
CA VAL A 92 -2.30 1.30 -16.03
C VAL A 92 -3.56 0.47 -15.85
N ARG A 93 -3.77 -0.51 -16.72
CA ARG A 93 -4.89 -1.46 -16.59
C ARG A 93 -4.42 -2.67 -15.81
N ILE A 94 -4.87 -2.78 -14.57
CA ILE A 94 -4.41 -3.81 -13.64
C ILE A 94 -5.01 -5.16 -14.05
N GLY A 95 -4.13 -6.10 -14.35
CA GLY A 95 -4.45 -7.50 -14.58
C GLY A 95 -4.35 -8.32 -13.29
N PRO A 96 -4.26 -9.67 -13.39
CA PRO A 96 -4.17 -10.53 -12.21
C PRO A 96 -2.89 -10.29 -11.40
N THR A 97 -3.04 -10.21 -10.08
CA THR A 97 -1.96 -10.32 -9.10
C THR A 97 -2.00 -11.72 -8.49
N ARG A 98 -0.89 -12.46 -8.59
CA ARG A 98 -0.76 -13.82 -8.02
C ARG A 98 0.17 -13.78 -6.84
N CYS A 99 -0.39 -13.85 -5.64
CA CYS A 99 0.35 -13.94 -4.39
C CYS A 99 0.99 -15.32 -4.21
N ASP A 100 2.13 -15.34 -3.52
CA ASP A 100 2.69 -16.56 -2.97
C ASP A 100 1.79 -17.12 -1.85
N ARG A 101 2.09 -18.33 -1.37
CA ARG A 101 1.22 -19.10 -0.45
C ARG A 101 1.41 -18.75 1.03
N TRP A 102 2.18 -17.71 1.31
CA TRP A 102 2.50 -17.27 2.65
C TRP A 102 2.60 -15.75 2.67
N GLY A 103 2.14 -15.17 3.77
CA GLY A 103 2.27 -13.75 4.04
C GLY A 103 2.28 -13.47 5.54
N TYR A 104 2.36 -12.19 5.89
CA TYR A 104 2.42 -11.75 7.27
C TYR A 104 1.75 -10.40 7.47
N THR A 105 1.36 -10.11 8.71
CA THR A 105 1.00 -8.76 9.16
C THR A 105 1.85 -8.47 10.38
N VAL A 106 2.52 -7.32 10.41
CA VAL A 106 3.38 -6.92 11.52
C VAL A 106 2.90 -5.64 12.19
N GLN A 107 3.07 -5.60 13.51
CA GLN A 107 2.94 -4.40 14.30
C GLN A 107 4.34 -4.00 14.74
N VAL A 108 4.83 -2.88 14.23
CA VAL A 108 6.19 -2.40 14.49
C VAL A 108 6.11 -1.23 15.46
N PRO A 109 6.84 -1.25 16.58
CA PRO A 109 6.79 -0.18 17.57
C PRO A 109 7.07 1.20 16.97
N GLY A 110 6.19 2.17 17.25
CA GLY A 110 6.29 3.53 16.69
C GLY A 110 5.83 3.66 15.23
N PHE A 111 5.19 2.64 14.67
CA PHE A 111 4.63 2.63 13.32
C PHE A 111 3.16 2.14 13.32
N GLY A 112 2.41 2.52 12.29
CA GLY A 112 0.96 2.31 12.22
C GLY A 112 0.13 3.48 12.78
N PHE A 113 -1.20 3.32 12.69
CA PHE A 113 -2.17 4.36 13.00
C PHE A 113 -2.34 4.54 14.52
N LEU A 114 -2.45 3.44 15.28
CA LEU A 114 -2.55 3.43 16.75
C LEU A 114 -1.20 3.19 17.43
N ARG A 115 -0.09 3.63 16.82
CA ARG A 115 1.29 3.39 17.26
C ARG A 115 1.63 3.84 18.69
N GLU A 116 0.88 4.80 19.23
CA GLU A 116 1.06 5.25 20.61
C GLU A 116 0.51 4.24 21.62
N THR A 117 -0.52 3.48 21.23
CA THR A 117 -1.16 2.43 22.04
C THR A 117 -0.45 1.09 21.86
N TYR A 118 -0.19 0.69 20.61
CA TYR A 118 0.40 -0.61 20.28
C TYR A 118 1.91 -0.49 20.10
N GLN A 119 2.63 -0.60 21.22
CA GLN A 119 4.10 -0.46 21.26
C GLN A 119 4.86 -1.79 21.33
N ALA A 120 4.16 -2.92 21.54
CA ALA A 120 4.78 -4.24 21.53
C ALA A 120 4.90 -4.74 20.08
N PRO A 121 6.08 -5.24 19.66
CA PRO A 121 6.23 -5.80 18.34
C PRO A 121 5.42 -7.11 18.22
N HIS A 122 4.85 -7.36 17.05
CA HIS A 122 4.03 -8.54 16.81
C HIS A 122 4.03 -8.94 15.35
N ILE A 123 3.95 -10.25 15.09
CA ILE A 123 3.72 -10.81 13.77
C ILE A 123 2.57 -11.81 13.80
N THR A 124 1.63 -11.66 12.88
CA THR A 124 0.68 -12.70 12.49
C THR A 124 1.10 -13.29 11.15
N LYS A 125 1.24 -14.61 11.08
CA LYS A 125 1.63 -15.34 9.87
C LYS A 125 0.41 -15.97 9.22
N TRP A 126 0.31 -15.83 7.91
CA TRP A 126 -0.86 -16.26 7.13
C TRP A 126 -0.46 -17.36 6.15
N ASP A 127 -1.19 -18.48 6.17
CA ASP A 127 -1.19 -19.47 5.09
C ASP A 127 -2.27 -19.11 4.08
N ILE A 128 -1.90 -19.07 2.80
CA ILE A 128 -2.77 -18.63 1.70
C ILE A 128 -3.07 -19.80 0.77
N ALA A 129 -4.35 -20.16 0.67
CA ALA A 129 -4.84 -21.21 -0.21
C ALA A 129 -6.28 -20.91 -0.67
N ASP A 130 -6.63 -21.31 -1.89
CA ASP A 130 -7.99 -21.22 -2.45
C ASP A 130 -8.64 -19.82 -2.32
N ASN A 131 -7.83 -18.77 -2.48
CA ASN A 131 -8.23 -17.36 -2.32
C ASN A 131 -8.69 -16.99 -0.89
N TRP A 132 -8.20 -17.70 0.11
CA TRP A 132 -8.35 -17.37 1.53
C TRP A 132 -6.99 -17.33 2.23
N ALA A 133 -6.86 -16.43 3.20
CA ALA A 133 -5.76 -16.43 4.16
C ALA A 133 -6.29 -16.86 5.52
N THR A 134 -5.59 -17.78 6.19
CA THR A 134 -5.88 -18.25 7.54
C THR A 134 -4.63 -18.21 8.40
N SER A 135 -4.81 -18.07 9.71
CA SER A 135 -3.69 -18.11 10.67
C SER A 135 -4.07 -18.91 11.91
N GLU A 136 -3.18 -19.81 12.35
CA GLU A 136 -3.33 -20.46 13.65
C GLU A 136 -3.23 -19.47 14.82
N GLN A 137 -2.58 -18.31 14.59
CA GLN A 137 -2.45 -17.24 15.57
C GLN A 137 -3.73 -16.42 15.72
N ILE A 138 -4.68 -16.51 14.78
CA ILE A 138 -6.00 -15.86 14.82
C ILE A 138 -7.07 -16.91 14.46
N PRO A 139 -7.38 -17.85 15.37
CA PRO A 139 -8.29 -18.95 15.07
C PRO A 139 -9.72 -18.45 14.80
N GLY A 140 -10.45 -19.20 13.97
CA GLY A 140 -11.85 -18.88 13.65
C GLY A 140 -12.04 -17.75 12.63
N VAL A 141 -10.95 -17.23 12.03
CA VAL A 141 -10.99 -16.22 10.98
C VAL A 141 -10.40 -16.76 9.68
N ARG A 142 -11.01 -16.41 8.56
CA ARG A 142 -10.42 -16.48 7.22
C ARG A 142 -10.64 -15.18 6.47
N ILE A 143 -9.59 -14.66 5.83
CA ILE A 143 -9.63 -13.41 5.09
C ILE A 143 -9.72 -13.70 3.59
N PRO A 144 -10.73 -13.17 2.87
CA PRO A 144 -10.84 -13.38 1.44
C PRO A 144 -9.76 -12.60 0.70
N GLY A 145 -9.16 -13.21 -0.32
CA GLY A 145 -8.18 -12.56 -1.15
C GLY A 145 -8.78 -11.47 -2.03
N ALA A 146 -8.17 -10.29 -1.98
CA ALA A 146 -8.39 -9.19 -2.89
C ALA A 146 -7.04 -8.59 -3.33
N PRO A 147 -6.17 -9.37 -4.02
CA PRO A 147 -4.77 -8.98 -4.12
C PRO A 147 -4.52 -7.73 -4.95
N PHE A 148 -3.62 -6.88 -4.48
CA PHE A 148 -3.20 -5.64 -5.16
C PHE A 148 -1.76 -5.27 -4.78
N MET A 149 -1.25 -4.19 -5.38
CA MET A 149 0.03 -3.57 -4.98
C MET A 149 -0.28 -2.33 -4.15
N GLY A 150 0.15 -2.29 -2.89
CA GLY A 150 0.07 -1.12 -2.02
C GLY A 150 0.90 0.04 -2.57
N SER A 151 2.07 -0.28 -3.14
CA SER A 151 2.91 0.68 -3.87
C SER A 151 2.94 0.47 -5.38
N ILE A 152 2.40 1.44 -6.12
CA ILE A 152 2.39 1.48 -7.58
C ILE A 152 2.50 2.91 -8.07
N GLY A 153 3.52 3.23 -8.87
CA GLY A 153 3.82 4.62 -9.20
C GLY A 153 4.78 4.83 -10.36
N VAL A 154 5.10 6.09 -10.58
CA VAL A 154 6.03 6.59 -11.61
C VAL A 154 7.14 7.40 -10.94
N ALA A 155 8.28 7.60 -11.60
CA ALA A 155 9.31 8.48 -11.02
C ALA A 155 8.85 9.95 -11.02
N PRO A 156 9.23 10.74 -9.99
CA PRO A 156 9.06 12.18 -10.01
C PRO A 156 10.00 12.81 -11.05
N SER A 157 9.73 14.05 -11.46
CA SER A 157 10.75 14.91 -12.08
C SER A 157 11.65 15.51 -11.01
N THR A 158 12.82 16.03 -11.42
CA THR A 158 13.70 16.82 -10.52
C THR A 158 12.94 17.93 -9.79
N SER A 159 12.16 18.74 -10.53
CA SER A 159 11.39 19.85 -9.94
C SER A 159 10.31 19.38 -8.95
N LEU A 160 9.70 18.22 -9.21
CA LEU A 160 8.69 17.65 -8.33
C LEU A 160 9.34 17.04 -7.09
N ARG A 161 10.47 16.33 -7.24
CA ARG A 161 11.30 15.82 -6.14
C ARG A 161 11.78 16.93 -5.22
N GLU A 162 12.34 18.01 -5.77
CA GLU A 162 12.76 19.20 -4.99
C GLU A 162 11.58 19.84 -4.23
N THR A 163 10.38 19.84 -4.82
CA THR A 163 9.18 20.34 -4.17
C THR A 163 8.76 19.47 -2.99
N TYR A 164 8.86 18.14 -3.13
CA TYR A 164 8.61 17.20 -2.05
C TYR A 164 9.59 17.36 -0.90
N LEU A 165 10.89 17.39 -1.20
CA LEU A 165 11.95 17.60 -0.20
C LEU A 165 11.73 18.90 0.58
N ARG A 166 11.41 20.00 -0.11
CA ARG A 166 11.14 21.28 0.52
C ARG A 166 9.93 21.24 1.46
N ARG A 167 8.77 20.77 1.00
CA ARG A 167 7.54 20.76 1.82
C ARG A 167 7.63 19.78 3.00
N GLU A 168 8.34 18.67 2.81
CA GLU A 168 8.58 17.67 3.86
C GLU A 168 9.56 18.21 4.91
N ALA A 169 10.62 18.93 4.49
CA ALA A 169 11.49 19.63 5.43
C ALA A 169 10.74 20.73 6.22
N GLU A 170 9.87 21.49 5.57
CA GLU A 170 9.01 22.49 6.24
C GLU A 170 8.01 21.86 7.22
N LEU A 171 7.46 20.68 6.91
CA LEU A 171 6.60 19.93 7.81
C LEU A 171 7.39 19.46 9.04
N LEU A 172 8.57 18.89 8.84
CA LEU A 172 9.45 18.47 9.92
C LEU A 172 9.83 19.64 10.84
N ALA A 173 10.14 20.81 10.26
CA ALA A 173 10.49 22.02 11.01
C ALA A 173 9.33 22.53 11.91
N ARG A 174 8.09 22.17 11.60
CA ARG A 174 6.90 22.48 12.40
C ARG A 174 6.47 21.34 13.32
N GLY A 175 7.31 20.30 13.47
CA GLY A 175 7.08 19.16 14.35
C GLY A 175 6.29 18.00 13.73
N GLY A 176 6.06 18.00 12.42
CA GLY A 176 5.42 16.88 11.73
C GLY A 176 6.35 15.67 11.56
N ALA A 177 5.75 14.50 11.40
CA ALA A 177 6.49 13.25 11.17
C ALA A 177 6.85 13.10 9.68
N VAL A 178 8.14 12.96 9.38
CA VAL A 178 8.67 12.87 8.02
C VAL A 178 9.80 11.86 7.96
N LYS A 179 9.83 11.04 6.90
CA LYS A 179 10.95 10.16 6.55
C LYS A 179 11.68 10.76 5.35
N GLY A 180 12.66 11.63 5.62
CA GLY A 180 13.50 12.23 4.59
C GLY A 180 14.42 11.22 3.90
N PRO A 181 15.24 11.67 2.92
CA PRO A 181 16.25 10.82 2.29
C PRO A 181 17.11 10.08 3.33
N GLU A 182 17.35 8.80 3.06
CA GLU A 182 18.16 7.92 3.90
C GLU A 182 18.98 7.02 2.94
N PRO A 183 20.28 7.30 2.75
CA PRO A 183 21.12 6.54 1.83
C PRO A 183 21.44 5.13 2.36
N ARG A 184 21.31 4.88 3.67
CA ARG A 184 21.56 3.55 4.23
C ARG A 184 20.54 2.55 3.70
N GLY A 185 21.03 1.46 3.10
CA GLY A 185 20.18 0.44 2.47
C GLY A 185 19.49 0.89 1.18
N ALA A 186 19.87 2.05 0.61
CA ALA A 186 19.34 2.50 -0.66
C ALA A 186 19.83 1.61 -1.81
N VAL A 187 18.91 1.26 -2.71
CA VAL A 187 19.20 0.64 -4.00
C VAL A 187 18.54 1.50 -5.07
N PRO A 188 19.31 2.07 -6.02
CA PRO A 188 20.77 2.00 -6.14
C PRO A 188 21.50 2.74 -5.00
N ALA A 189 22.71 2.28 -4.69
CA ALA A 189 23.56 2.86 -3.64
C ALA A 189 24.46 4.01 -4.12
N ASP A 190 24.30 4.47 -5.36
CA ASP A 190 25.05 5.60 -5.91
C ASP A 190 24.73 6.86 -5.08
N PRO A 191 25.71 7.52 -4.43
CA PRO A 191 25.48 8.72 -3.64
C PRO A 191 24.81 9.86 -4.43
N ALA A 192 25.02 9.94 -5.74
CA ALA A 192 24.36 10.94 -6.58
C ALA A 192 22.83 10.77 -6.63
N ILE A 193 22.34 9.56 -6.33
CA ILE A 193 20.91 9.25 -6.22
C ILE A 193 20.53 9.12 -4.74
N ALA A 194 21.21 8.26 -3.99
CA ALA A 194 20.82 7.81 -2.66
C ALA A 194 20.74 8.93 -1.62
N ASP A 195 21.55 9.99 -1.74
CA ASP A 195 21.60 11.10 -0.78
C ASP A 195 20.37 12.02 -0.86
N GLU A 196 19.69 12.03 -2.01
CA GLU A 196 18.55 12.93 -2.25
C GLU A 196 17.28 12.22 -2.77
N ALA A 197 17.35 10.91 -3.00
CA ALA A 197 16.20 10.12 -3.42
C ALA A 197 15.18 9.97 -2.29
N LEU A 198 13.91 10.07 -2.66
CA LEU A 198 12.81 10.08 -1.70
C LEU A 198 12.58 8.67 -1.16
N ARG A 199 12.22 8.58 0.11
CA ARG A 199 11.66 7.33 0.66
C ARG A 199 10.36 6.97 -0.05
N THR A 200 10.18 5.68 -0.25
CA THR A 200 8.98 5.07 -0.84
C THR A 200 7.83 4.93 0.15
N ILE A 201 8.02 5.24 1.43
CA ILE A 201 7.01 5.11 2.50
C ILE A 201 5.78 6.02 2.30
N PRO A 202 5.90 7.36 2.14
CA PRO A 202 4.70 8.18 2.03
C PRO A 202 4.15 8.22 0.59
N PRO A 203 2.82 8.19 0.40
CA PRO A 203 2.20 8.47 -0.89
C PRO A 203 2.48 9.90 -1.34
N ARG A 204 2.56 10.09 -2.66
CA ARG A 204 2.69 11.41 -3.28
C ARG A 204 1.86 11.48 -4.57
N GLU A 205 1.95 12.61 -5.27
CA GLU A 205 1.23 12.85 -6.53
C GLU A 205 1.63 11.88 -7.65
N ILE A 206 2.83 11.27 -7.55
CA ILE A 206 3.31 10.18 -8.39
C ILE A 206 2.67 8.82 -8.08
N ALA A 207 1.64 8.80 -7.24
CA ALA A 207 1.14 7.63 -6.52
C ALA A 207 2.21 7.07 -5.56
N GLY A 208 2.77 5.90 -5.84
CA GLY A 208 3.65 5.19 -4.91
C GLY A 208 2.84 4.42 -3.89
N ASN A 209 3.20 4.50 -2.60
CA ASN A 209 2.60 3.76 -1.48
C ASN A 209 1.25 4.34 -1.07
N ILE A 210 0.21 3.99 -1.82
CA ILE A 210 -1.13 4.58 -1.70
C ILE A 210 -2.10 3.68 -0.95
N ASP A 211 -1.82 2.37 -0.88
CA ASP A 211 -2.51 1.40 -0.01
C ASP A 211 -4.04 1.40 -0.20
N VAL A 212 -4.46 1.61 -1.45
CA VAL A 212 -5.86 1.66 -1.84
C VAL A 212 -6.31 0.25 -2.26
N LYS A 213 -6.97 -0.46 -1.35
CA LYS A 213 -7.40 -1.85 -1.55
C LYS A 213 -8.34 -2.10 -2.73
N GLN A 214 -8.91 -1.05 -3.34
CA GLN A 214 -9.74 -1.15 -4.54
C GLN A 214 -8.91 -1.29 -5.85
N LEU A 215 -7.58 -1.13 -5.79
CA LEU A 215 -6.66 -1.26 -6.93
C LEU A 215 -6.34 -2.72 -7.29
N THR A 216 -7.34 -3.58 -7.26
CA THR A 216 -7.24 -4.99 -7.67
C THR A 216 -7.35 -5.16 -9.18
N ALA A 217 -7.20 -6.41 -9.65
CA ALA A 217 -7.43 -6.78 -11.05
C ALA A 217 -8.77 -6.23 -11.59
N GLY A 218 -8.73 -5.65 -12.79
CA GLY A 218 -9.86 -4.99 -13.45
C GLY A 218 -9.95 -3.48 -13.18
N THR A 219 -9.21 -2.94 -12.21
CA THR A 219 -9.13 -1.50 -11.99
C THR A 219 -8.13 -0.86 -12.97
N THR A 220 -8.45 0.34 -13.46
CA THR A 220 -7.56 1.16 -14.28
C THR A 220 -7.12 2.38 -13.49
N MET A 221 -5.82 2.62 -13.41
CA MET A 221 -5.21 3.82 -12.84
C MET A 221 -4.83 4.80 -13.94
N LEU A 222 -4.92 6.09 -13.63
CA LEU A 222 -4.45 7.21 -14.45
C LEU A 222 -3.45 8.02 -13.60
N ILE A 223 -2.17 7.83 -13.86
CA ILE A 223 -1.08 8.46 -13.10
C ILE A 223 -0.48 9.59 -13.96
N PRO A 224 -0.39 10.84 -13.45
CA PRO A 224 0.32 11.92 -14.16
C PRO A 224 1.78 11.57 -14.39
N VAL A 225 2.23 11.62 -15.65
CA VAL A 225 3.64 11.44 -16.00
C VAL A 225 4.41 12.70 -15.62
N ALA A 226 5.41 12.56 -14.75
CA ALA A 226 6.29 13.65 -14.33
C ALA A 226 7.65 13.62 -15.04
N THR A 227 8.13 12.43 -15.43
CA THR A 227 9.45 12.22 -16.06
C THR A 227 9.30 11.48 -17.38
N GLU A 228 10.21 11.74 -18.31
CA GLU A 228 10.26 11.03 -19.59
C GLU A 228 10.29 9.51 -19.37
N GLY A 229 9.51 8.78 -20.16
CA GLY A 229 9.37 7.33 -20.01
C GLY A 229 8.49 6.89 -18.83
N ALA A 230 7.98 7.82 -18.02
CA ALA A 230 7.28 7.61 -16.75
C ALA A 230 8.07 6.88 -15.66
N LEU A 231 8.89 5.88 -15.99
CA LEU A 231 9.67 5.07 -15.05
C LEU A 231 8.74 4.37 -14.04
N PHE A 232 7.81 3.57 -14.57
CA PHE A 232 6.77 2.88 -13.82
C PHE A 232 7.33 1.75 -12.94
N SER A 233 6.92 1.66 -11.68
CA SER A 233 7.38 0.61 -10.76
C SER A 233 6.26 0.14 -9.82
N VAL A 234 6.40 -1.08 -9.31
CA VAL A 234 5.46 -1.69 -8.34
C VAL A 234 6.22 -2.38 -7.20
N ALA A 235 5.66 -2.37 -6.00
CA ALA A 235 6.16 -3.09 -4.82
C ALA A 235 4.98 -3.51 -3.94
N ASP A 236 5.30 -4.07 -2.76
CA ASP A 236 4.39 -4.02 -1.61
C ASP A 236 3.06 -4.70 -1.92
N ALA A 237 3.13 -5.98 -2.32
CA ALA A 237 1.94 -6.70 -2.70
C ALA A 237 1.18 -7.15 -1.45
N HIS A 238 -0.13 -6.88 -1.44
CA HIS A 238 -1.02 -7.27 -0.37
C HIS A 238 -1.96 -8.35 -0.85
N PHE A 239 -2.12 -9.42 -0.08
CA PHE A 239 -3.15 -10.41 -0.35
C PHE A 239 -4.54 -9.87 -0.01
N ALA A 240 -4.64 -9.16 1.10
CA ALA A 240 -5.83 -8.46 1.57
C ALA A 240 -5.43 -7.34 2.55
N GLN A 241 -6.27 -6.31 2.61
CA GLN A 241 -6.09 -5.13 3.46
C GLN A 241 -7.46 -4.56 3.84
N GLY A 242 -7.60 -4.06 5.07
CA GLY A 242 -8.67 -3.15 5.47
C GLY A 242 -8.43 -1.71 4.98
N ASP A 243 -9.43 -0.84 5.04
CA ASP A 243 -9.18 0.57 4.72
C ASP A 243 -8.34 1.23 5.83
N GLY A 244 -7.29 1.94 5.44
CA GLY A 244 -6.39 2.66 6.34
C GLY A 244 -5.20 1.86 6.86
N GLU A 245 -5.11 0.56 6.54
CA GLU A 245 -3.94 -0.29 6.82
C GLU A 245 -3.41 -0.08 8.26
N VAL A 246 -4.30 -0.25 9.24
CA VAL A 246 -4.12 0.45 10.52
C VAL A 246 -2.91 -0.02 11.32
N CYS A 247 -2.47 -1.28 11.20
CA CYS A 247 -1.20 -1.74 11.79
C CYS A 247 0.05 -1.13 11.12
N GLY A 248 -0.12 -0.43 10.01
CA GLY A 248 0.91 0.00 9.07
C GLY A 248 1.34 -1.09 8.08
N THR A 249 0.74 -2.28 8.17
CA THR A 249 0.93 -3.37 7.21
C THR A 249 -0.38 -4.12 6.95
N ALA A 250 -0.46 -4.72 5.78
CA ALA A 250 -1.56 -5.56 5.33
C ALA A 250 -1.29 -7.05 5.61
N ILE A 251 -1.91 -7.96 4.84
CA ILE A 251 -1.35 -9.29 4.62
C ILE A 251 -0.28 -9.16 3.53
N GLU A 252 0.93 -8.82 3.96
CA GLU A 252 2.12 -8.64 3.12
C GLU A 252 2.57 -9.95 2.50
N VAL A 253 2.94 -9.92 1.22
CA VAL A 253 3.25 -11.13 0.47
C VAL A 253 4.11 -10.81 -0.76
N ALA A 254 4.98 -11.74 -1.13
CA ALA A 254 5.64 -11.68 -2.43
C ALA A 254 4.68 -12.14 -3.55
N ALA A 255 4.72 -11.54 -4.74
CA ALA A 255 3.69 -11.75 -5.75
C ALA A 255 4.20 -11.67 -7.19
N THR A 256 3.35 -11.99 -8.15
CA THR A 256 3.54 -11.68 -9.57
C THR A 256 2.40 -10.77 -10.01
N PHE A 257 2.73 -9.54 -10.39
CA PHE A 257 1.83 -8.50 -10.86
C PHE A 257 1.72 -8.51 -12.38
N THR A 258 0.54 -8.21 -12.94
CA THR A 258 0.34 -8.04 -14.38
C THR A 258 -0.39 -6.73 -14.65
N ALA A 259 0.06 -5.95 -15.64
CA ALA A 259 -0.70 -4.80 -16.12
C ALA A 259 -0.40 -4.46 -17.58
N GLU A 260 -1.40 -3.90 -18.27
CA GLU A 260 -1.22 -3.24 -19.57
C GLU A 260 -0.91 -1.75 -19.35
N LEU A 261 0.14 -1.23 -19.99
CA LEU A 261 0.58 0.16 -19.87
C LEU A 261 0.24 0.94 -21.13
N ARG A 262 -0.62 1.96 -21.04
CA ARG A 262 -1.03 2.80 -22.17
C ARG A 262 -0.78 4.27 -21.88
N LEU A 263 -0.76 5.11 -22.92
CA LEU A 263 -0.61 6.56 -22.75
C LEU A 263 -1.87 7.30 -23.18
N ARG A 264 -2.23 8.32 -22.39
CA ARG A 264 -3.17 9.38 -22.80
C ARG A 264 -2.39 10.69 -22.94
N LYS A 265 -1.98 10.97 -24.18
CA LYS A 265 -1.08 12.09 -24.50
C LYS A 265 -1.69 13.44 -24.12
N GLY A 266 -0.93 14.25 -23.36
CA GLY A 266 -1.29 15.62 -22.93
C GLY A 266 -2.47 15.73 -21.96
N GLU A 267 -3.08 14.62 -21.54
CA GLU A 267 -4.34 14.65 -20.80
C GLU A 267 -4.19 15.11 -19.35
N ALA A 268 -3.05 14.85 -18.70
CA ALA A 268 -2.82 15.35 -17.34
C ALA A 268 -2.78 16.88 -17.35
N ARG A 269 -2.08 17.46 -18.33
CA ARG A 269 -2.03 18.92 -18.53
C ARG A 269 -3.39 19.51 -18.89
N ARG A 270 -4.07 18.92 -19.88
CA ARG A 270 -5.36 19.44 -20.39
C ARG A 270 -6.44 19.47 -19.30
N ARG A 271 -6.46 18.45 -18.43
CA ARG A 271 -7.47 18.29 -17.37
C ARG A 271 -7.02 18.82 -16.01
N GLY A 272 -5.76 19.26 -15.87
CA GLY A 272 -5.18 19.67 -14.59
C GLY A 272 -5.12 18.52 -13.57
N VAL A 273 -4.88 17.28 -14.02
CA VAL A 273 -4.76 16.14 -13.11
C VAL A 273 -3.44 16.26 -12.34
N GLN A 274 -3.53 16.40 -11.02
CA GLN A 274 -2.37 16.54 -10.15
C GLN A 274 -2.05 15.27 -9.35
N GLY A 275 -2.95 14.29 -9.29
CA GLY A 275 -2.74 13.06 -8.54
C GLY A 275 -3.46 11.89 -9.19
N LEU A 276 -3.28 10.71 -8.60
CA LEU A 276 -3.88 9.48 -9.06
C LEU A 276 -5.41 9.62 -9.22
N GLN A 277 -5.91 9.12 -10.34
CA GLN A 277 -7.33 8.79 -10.52
C GLN A 277 -7.43 7.32 -10.87
N PHE A 278 -8.48 6.64 -10.41
CA PHE A 278 -8.73 5.26 -10.80
C PHE A 278 -10.22 5.00 -10.99
N PHE A 279 -10.53 4.00 -11.81
CA PHE A 279 -11.90 3.60 -12.08
C PHE A 279 -11.95 2.12 -12.49
N ARG A 280 -13.14 1.54 -12.41
CA ARG A 280 -13.47 0.22 -12.91
C ARG A 280 -14.73 0.35 -13.75
N ASP A 281 -14.62 0.18 -15.05
CA ASP A 281 -15.72 0.35 -16.02
C ASP A 281 -16.40 -0.97 -16.42
N ALA A 282 -15.78 -2.10 -16.10
CA ALA A 282 -16.38 -3.44 -16.16
C ALA A 282 -15.96 -4.26 -14.94
N LEU A 283 -16.88 -5.09 -14.41
CA LEU A 283 -16.48 -6.13 -13.47
C LEU A 283 -15.61 -7.13 -14.23
N ALA A 284 -14.31 -7.14 -13.94
CA ALA A 284 -13.49 -8.25 -14.34
C ALA A 284 -14.09 -9.53 -13.72
N THR A 285 -14.19 -10.59 -14.52
CA THR A 285 -14.64 -11.92 -14.06
C THR A 285 -13.42 -12.83 -14.11
N GLY A 286 -13.02 -13.44 -12.98
CA GLY A 286 -11.87 -14.35 -12.93
C GLY A 286 -11.12 -14.36 -11.60
N HIS A 287 -9.99 -15.06 -11.57
CA HIS A 287 -9.11 -15.10 -10.39
C HIS A 287 -8.48 -13.74 -10.10
N GLY A 288 -8.51 -13.32 -8.83
CA GLY A 288 -7.89 -12.05 -8.36
C GLY A 288 -8.80 -10.83 -8.43
N THR A 289 -10.08 -10.99 -8.77
CA THR A 289 -11.07 -9.90 -8.72
C THR A 289 -11.81 -9.92 -7.40
N THR A 290 -11.86 -8.79 -6.70
CA THR A 290 -12.67 -8.62 -5.50
C THR A 290 -14.15 -8.77 -5.85
N GLU A 291 -14.85 -9.73 -5.24
CA GLU A 291 -16.30 -9.78 -5.37
C GLU A 291 -16.90 -8.48 -4.82
N PRO A 292 -17.90 -7.86 -5.49
CA PRO A 292 -18.50 -6.61 -5.03
C PRO A 292 -18.98 -6.65 -3.56
N ALA A 293 -19.38 -7.83 -3.08
CA ALA A 293 -19.78 -8.07 -1.69
C ALA A 293 -18.66 -7.76 -0.67
N TRP A 294 -17.38 -7.80 -1.05
CA TRP A 294 -16.27 -7.42 -0.17
C TRP A 294 -15.95 -5.92 -0.20
N SER A 295 -16.45 -5.19 -1.21
CA SER A 295 -16.40 -3.72 -1.23
C SER A 295 -17.52 -3.09 -0.40
N THR A 296 -18.62 -3.83 -0.19
CA THR A 296 -19.71 -3.46 0.71
C THR A 296 -20.28 -4.75 1.30
N PRO A 297 -19.86 -5.11 2.53
CA PRO A 297 -20.25 -6.38 3.16
C PRO A 297 -21.76 -6.53 3.24
N THR A 298 -22.27 -7.72 2.92
CA THR A 298 -23.71 -8.01 3.07
C THR A 298 -24.10 -8.16 4.55
N ARG A 299 -23.21 -8.74 5.36
CA ARG A 299 -23.33 -8.83 6.82
C ARG A 299 -22.14 -8.13 7.45
N PHE A 300 -22.40 -7.15 8.30
CA PHE A 300 -21.35 -6.42 9.00
C PHE A 300 -21.75 -6.05 10.43
N TYR A 301 -20.73 -5.83 11.25
CA TYR A 301 -20.82 -5.08 12.48
C TYR A 301 -20.07 -3.75 12.27
N ALA A 302 -20.55 -2.66 12.87
CA ALA A 302 -19.94 -1.36 12.70
C ALA A 302 -19.86 -0.60 14.01
N THR A 303 -18.75 0.10 14.19
CA THR A 303 -18.55 1.07 15.28
C THR A 303 -18.31 2.45 14.68
N THR A 304 -18.72 3.49 15.41
CA THR A 304 -18.58 4.88 14.97
C THR A 304 -17.71 5.64 15.94
N GLY A 305 -16.86 6.53 15.45
CA GLY A 305 -16.08 7.44 16.27
C GLY A 305 -16.41 8.89 15.98
N LEU A 306 -16.29 9.70 17.03
CA LEU A 306 -16.37 11.16 17.02
C LEU A 306 -15.01 11.72 17.43
N PRO A 307 -14.68 12.98 17.12
CA PRO A 307 -13.39 13.58 17.48
C PRO A 307 -13.35 14.02 18.96
N ILE A 308 -13.76 13.16 19.87
CA ILE A 308 -13.83 13.44 21.31
C ILE A 308 -12.75 12.64 22.02
N ARG A 309 -11.89 13.31 22.78
CA ARG A 309 -10.86 12.65 23.61
C ARG A 309 -11.49 11.90 24.79
N ALA A 310 -10.71 11.01 25.39
CA ALA A 310 -11.12 10.25 26.58
C ALA A 310 -11.50 11.13 27.78
N ASP A 311 -10.97 12.35 27.89
CA ASP A 311 -11.31 13.33 28.93
C ASP A 311 -12.57 14.16 28.61
N GLY A 312 -13.22 13.91 27.48
CA GLY A 312 -14.39 14.64 27.00
C GLY A 312 -14.08 15.91 26.20
N THR A 313 -12.80 16.26 26.02
CA THR A 313 -12.39 17.38 25.17
C THR A 313 -12.75 17.09 23.71
N ASN A 314 -13.49 18.00 23.09
CA ASN A 314 -13.90 17.87 21.70
C ASN A 314 -12.90 18.57 20.76
N GLU A 315 -12.38 17.84 19.78
CA GLU A 315 -11.51 18.36 18.72
C GLU A 315 -12.33 18.72 17.49
N SER A 316 -12.21 19.96 17.04
CA SER A 316 -12.97 20.44 15.89
C SER A 316 -12.56 19.69 14.63
N GLU A 317 -13.51 18.97 14.03
CA GLU A 317 -13.38 18.40 12.68
C GLU A 317 -12.21 17.40 12.51
N ASP A 318 -11.70 16.83 13.61
CA ASP A 318 -10.56 15.90 13.59
C ASP A 318 -10.98 14.48 13.16
N THR A 319 -10.96 14.26 11.85
CA THR A 319 -11.29 12.95 11.25
C THR A 319 -10.32 11.84 11.72
N SER A 320 -9.06 12.18 12.05
CA SER A 320 -8.09 11.18 12.50
C SER A 320 -8.44 10.68 13.90
N LEU A 321 -8.80 11.59 14.81
CA LEU A 321 -9.28 11.22 16.14
C LEU A 321 -10.60 10.44 16.06
N ALA A 322 -11.53 10.84 15.18
CA ALA A 322 -12.77 10.10 14.95
C ALA A 322 -12.49 8.67 14.44
N ALA A 323 -11.57 8.49 13.50
CA ALA A 323 -11.16 7.17 13.02
C ALA A 323 -10.52 6.31 14.12
N ALA A 324 -9.62 6.89 14.94
CA ALA A 324 -9.00 6.19 16.07
C ALA A 324 -10.04 5.70 17.08
N ASN A 325 -11.02 6.55 17.41
CA ASN A 325 -12.11 6.20 18.32
C ASN A 325 -13.04 5.11 17.76
N ALA A 326 -13.28 5.09 16.44
CA ALA A 326 -14.04 4.01 15.81
C ALA A 326 -13.29 2.67 15.92
N LEU A 327 -11.97 2.67 15.65
CA LEU A 327 -11.13 1.48 15.76
C LEU A 327 -11.03 0.95 17.19
N HIS A 328 -10.82 1.81 18.19
CA HIS A 328 -10.76 1.37 19.59
C HIS A 328 -12.04 0.65 20.01
N GLN A 329 -13.21 1.13 19.58
CA GLN A 329 -14.48 0.44 19.81
C GLN A 329 -14.58 -0.88 19.05
N MET A 330 -14.06 -0.95 17.81
CA MET A 330 -14.06 -2.20 17.03
C MET A 330 -13.15 -3.26 17.67
N ILE A 331 -11.97 -2.85 18.14
CA ILE A 331 -11.05 -3.72 18.85
C ILE A 331 -11.70 -4.23 20.15
N ALA A 332 -12.33 -3.35 20.93
CA ALA A 332 -13.05 -3.75 22.14
C ALA A 332 -14.16 -4.78 21.83
N TYR A 333 -14.94 -4.58 20.75
CA TYR A 333 -15.93 -5.54 20.30
C TYR A 333 -15.32 -6.91 19.95
N LEU A 334 -14.19 -6.95 19.23
CA LEU A 334 -13.50 -8.19 18.90
C LEU A 334 -12.95 -8.91 20.14
N VAL A 335 -12.48 -8.15 21.13
CA VAL A 335 -12.02 -8.71 22.41
C VAL A 335 -13.19 -9.28 23.21
N ASP A 336 -14.26 -8.50 23.39
CA ASP A 336 -15.36 -8.85 24.30
C ASP A 336 -16.28 -9.95 23.72
N GLU A 337 -16.62 -9.87 22.44
CA GLU A 337 -17.62 -10.76 21.82
C GLU A 337 -16.99 -11.99 21.16
N TRP A 338 -15.74 -11.87 20.67
CA TRP A 338 -15.05 -12.96 19.97
C TRP A 338 -13.87 -13.56 20.75
N GLY A 339 -13.44 -12.92 21.86
CA GLY A 339 -12.43 -13.47 22.75
C GLY A 339 -10.99 -13.40 22.22
N TYR A 340 -10.73 -12.56 21.22
CA TYR A 340 -9.37 -12.26 20.76
C TYR A 340 -8.62 -11.42 21.79
N ASP A 341 -7.29 -11.51 21.81
CA ASP A 341 -6.48 -10.49 22.48
C ASP A 341 -6.41 -9.19 21.66
N GLU A 342 -5.94 -8.10 22.26
CA GLU A 342 -5.91 -6.79 21.59
C GLU A 342 -5.01 -6.77 20.35
N GLN A 343 -3.93 -7.56 20.32
CA GLN A 343 -2.99 -7.63 19.21
C GLN A 343 -3.62 -8.35 18.02
N GLN A 344 -4.25 -9.50 18.27
CA GLN A 344 -5.05 -10.24 17.28
C GLN A 344 -6.19 -9.38 16.74
N ALA A 345 -6.95 -8.71 17.60
CA ALA A 345 -8.05 -7.84 17.21
C ALA A 345 -7.57 -6.66 16.34
N TYR A 346 -6.43 -6.05 16.69
CA TYR A 346 -5.85 -4.98 15.87
C TYR A 346 -5.36 -5.48 14.51
N THR A 347 -4.76 -6.67 14.45
CA THR A 347 -4.41 -7.32 13.17
C THR A 347 -5.64 -7.59 12.31
N ILE A 348 -6.75 -8.11 12.88
CA ILE A 348 -8.03 -8.29 12.15
C ILE A 348 -8.49 -6.94 11.58
N CYS A 349 -8.41 -5.86 12.36
CA CYS A 349 -8.75 -4.52 11.87
C CYS A 349 -7.92 -4.12 10.64
N SER A 350 -6.59 -4.35 10.67
CA SER A 350 -5.71 -3.97 9.56
C SER A 350 -5.97 -4.72 8.26
N VAL A 351 -6.45 -5.96 8.34
CA VAL A 351 -6.61 -6.83 7.15
C VAL A 351 -8.05 -6.96 6.66
N ALA A 352 -9.04 -6.55 7.45
CA ALA A 352 -10.46 -6.80 7.14
C ALA A 352 -11.41 -5.62 7.39
N VAL A 353 -11.07 -4.66 8.26
CA VAL A 353 -12.01 -3.60 8.66
C VAL A 353 -11.90 -2.40 7.73
N ASP A 354 -13.06 -1.84 7.38
CA ASP A 354 -13.14 -0.68 6.51
C ASP A 354 -13.47 0.59 7.30
N LEU A 355 -12.52 1.53 7.33
CA LEU A 355 -12.76 2.90 7.77
C LEU A 355 -13.47 3.71 6.68
N LYS A 356 -14.70 4.13 6.98
CA LYS A 356 -15.51 4.99 6.12
C LYS A 356 -15.67 6.36 6.78
N ILE A 357 -15.22 7.41 6.10
CA ILE A 357 -15.67 8.77 6.39
C ILE A 357 -17.17 8.80 6.10
N SER A 358 -17.98 8.95 7.15
CA SER A 358 -19.44 8.82 7.07
C SER A 358 -20.08 10.17 6.81
N GLU A 359 -19.64 11.21 7.51
CA GLU A 359 -19.95 12.60 7.20
C GLU A 359 -18.80 13.54 7.60
N MET A 360 -18.75 14.72 6.99
CA MET A 360 -17.75 15.78 7.23
C MET A 360 -18.37 17.18 7.22
N VAL A 361 -19.63 17.31 7.64
CA VAL A 361 -20.38 18.58 7.49
C VAL A 361 -21.07 19.03 8.77
N ASP A 362 -21.26 18.12 9.72
CA ASP A 362 -22.02 18.40 10.93
C ASP A 362 -21.10 18.92 12.05
N VAL A 363 -20.78 20.21 11.98
CA VAL A 363 -19.92 20.86 12.98
C VAL A 363 -20.49 20.73 14.42
N PRO A 364 -19.64 20.42 15.43
CA PRO A 364 -18.18 20.35 15.37
C PRO A 364 -17.60 18.96 15.04
N ASN A 365 -18.43 17.94 14.82
CA ASN A 365 -18.00 16.54 14.87
C ASN A 365 -18.14 15.86 13.53
N PHE A 366 -17.03 15.37 12.98
CA PHE A 366 -17.06 14.44 11.85
C PHE A 366 -17.15 12.99 12.33
N VAL A 367 -17.92 12.17 11.63
CA VAL A 367 -18.12 10.75 11.96
C VAL A 367 -17.30 9.87 11.02
N VAL A 368 -16.49 9.00 11.61
CA VAL A 368 -15.86 7.87 10.91
C VAL A 368 -16.48 6.56 11.42
N THR A 369 -16.78 5.64 10.51
CA THR A 369 -17.32 4.32 10.82
C THR A 369 -16.30 3.26 10.49
N ALA A 370 -15.99 2.35 11.42
CA ALA A 370 -15.23 1.14 11.18
C ALA A 370 -16.21 0.00 10.89
N VAL A 371 -16.16 -0.60 9.70
CA VAL A 371 -17.08 -1.63 9.24
C VAL A 371 -16.36 -2.97 9.14
N LEU A 372 -16.76 -3.94 9.96
CA LEU A 372 -16.23 -5.30 10.00
C LEU A 372 -17.15 -6.25 9.22
N PRO A 373 -16.68 -6.90 8.13
CA PRO A 373 -17.43 -7.96 7.47
C PRO A 373 -17.55 -9.17 8.40
N LEU A 374 -18.77 -9.61 8.70
CA LEU A 374 -19.00 -10.74 9.62
C LEU A 374 -18.80 -12.12 8.95
N ASP A 375 -18.71 -12.17 7.62
CA ASP A 375 -18.54 -13.43 6.88
C ASP A 375 -17.07 -13.93 6.88
N ILE A 376 -16.14 -13.22 7.54
CA ILE A 376 -14.77 -13.68 7.76
C ILE A 376 -14.66 -14.72 8.88
N PHE A 377 -15.66 -14.78 9.78
CA PHE A 377 -15.68 -15.73 10.89
C PHE A 377 -16.25 -17.08 10.44
N ILE A 378 -15.65 -18.18 10.90
CA ILE A 378 -15.99 -19.57 10.51
C ILE A 378 -16.44 -20.48 11.64
#